data_AF-A0A728KR23-F1
#
_entry.id   AF-A0A728KR23-F1
#
_cell.length_a   1.000
_cell.length_b   1.000
_cell.length_c   1.000
_cell.angle_alpha   90.00
_cell.angle_beta   90.00
_cell.angle_gamma   90.00
#
_symmetry.space_group_name_H-M   'P 1'
#
loop_
_entity.id
_entity.type
_entity.pdbx_description
1 polymer ?
#
loop_
_entity_poly.entity_id
_entity_poly.type
_entity_poly.pdbx_seq_one_letter_code
_entity_poly.pdbx_strand_id
1 'polypeptide(L)'
;MSSKINICEVLKGHFRTLRDADTKRVSIWDIFTFIILPFIIAASFSIFGRGITKDLISLLVNFSAILTALLLSVLVLVYDQESKIRQRKDIDTFYESKKSLLTELYYNICYSILCGVLLVVLCFIVSLYSVDPSGYFYGETHEYFFNKANITLKLNVLSHILCPLIIYVCIHLILNIIMIVKRMHALLTLDS
;
A
#
# COMPACT_ATOMS: atom_id res chain seq x y z
N MET A 1 15.10 9.26 -16.16
CA MET A 1 14.72 8.11 -17.00
C MET A 1 13.20 8.06 -17.12
N SER A 2 12.70 7.90 -18.36
CA SER A 2 11.31 7.91 -18.84
C SER A 2 10.32 8.81 -18.07
N SER A 3 10.17 10.07 -18.48
CA SER A 3 9.16 10.99 -17.90
C SER A 3 7.71 10.53 -18.11
N LYS A 4 7.49 9.42 -18.84
CA LYS A 4 6.17 8.85 -19.13
C LYS A 4 5.68 7.85 -18.07
N ILE A 5 6.59 7.24 -17.29
CA ILE A 5 6.26 6.30 -16.20
C ILE A 5 7.03 6.71 -14.94
N ASN A 6 6.94 7.99 -14.56
CA ASN A 6 7.65 8.47 -13.38
C ASN A 6 6.83 8.25 -12.10
N ILE A 7 6.72 6.98 -11.70
CA ILE A 7 6.03 6.58 -10.46
C ILE A 7 6.74 7.14 -9.20
N CYS A 8 8.02 7.50 -9.31
CA CYS A 8 8.79 8.08 -8.22
C CYS A 8 8.21 9.40 -7.71
N GLU A 9 7.53 10.18 -8.57
CA GLU A 9 6.87 11.40 -8.12
C GLU A 9 5.68 11.10 -7.21
N VAL A 10 4.88 10.08 -7.55
CA VAL A 10 3.75 9.63 -6.72
C VAL A 10 4.25 9.06 -5.39
N LEU A 11 5.29 8.24 -5.42
CA LEU A 11 5.94 7.70 -4.22
C LEU A 11 6.45 8.84 -3.31
N LYS A 12 7.25 9.76 -3.87
CA LYS A 12 7.79 10.89 -3.12
C LYS A 12 6.69 11.82 -2.61
N GLY A 13 5.62 11.99 -3.39
CA GLY A 13 4.43 12.73 -3.02
C GLY A 13 3.73 12.12 -1.80
N HIS A 14 3.48 10.81 -1.82
CA HIS A 14 2.89 10.08 -0.69
C HIS A 14 3.74 10.17 0.57
N PHE A 15 5.04 9.87 0.50
CA PHE A 15 5.92 9.98 1.67
C PHE A 15 6.07 11.44 2.17
N ARG A 16 5.87 12.43 1.29
CA ARG A 16 5.80 13.84 1.71
C ARG A 16 4.53 14.14 2.50
N THR A 17 3.41 13.47 2.25
CA THR A 17 2.16 13.69 3.01
C THR A 17 2.23 13.15 4.43
N LEU A 18 3.13 12.19 4.71
CA LEU A 18 3.44 11.67 6.05
C LEU A 18 4.28 12.64 6.92
N ARG A 19 4.64 13.80 6.38
CA ARG A 19 5.39 14.84 7.09
C ARG A 19 4.42 15.91 7.58
N ASP A 20 4.52 16.28 8.86
CA ASP A 20 3.65 17.29 9.46
C ASP A 20 3.79 18.64 8.75
N ALA A 21 2.65 19.21 8.35
CA ALA A 21 2.56 20.49 7.64
C ALA A 21 3.08 21.66 8.48
N ASP A 22 2.98 21.57 9.80
CA ASP A 22 3.29 22.67 10.72
C ASP A 22 4.77 22.69 11.14
N THR A 23 5.38 21.52 11.37
CA THR A 23 6.75 21.44 11.94
C THR A 23 7.83 21.06 10.92
N LYS A 24 7.45 20.68 9.69
CA LYS A 24 8.35 20.02 8.72
C LYS A 24 9.11 18.85 9.36
N ARG A 25 8.58 18.17 10.38
CA ARG A 25 9.19 16.95 10.93
C ARG A 25 8.38 15.75 10.45
N VAL A 26 9.08 14.66 10.14
CA VAL A 26 8.39 13.41 9.82
C VAL A 26 7.86 12.89 11.14
N SER A 27 6.54 12.71 11.25
CA SER A 27 5.96 12.14 12.46
C SER A 27 6.47 10.71 12.59
N ILE A 28 7.30 10.48 13.60
CA ILE A 28 7.90 9.16 13.85
C ILE A 28 6.80 8.12 14.09
N TRP A 29 5.66 8.54 14.64
CA TRP A 29 4.46 7.72 14.83
C TRP A 29 3.80 7.31 13.51
N ASP A 30 3.83 8.17 12.49
CA ASP A 30 3.30 7.85 11.17
C ASP A 30 4.22 6.86 10.44
N ILE A 31 5.55 7.05 10.49
CA ILE A 31 6.50 6.05 9.97
C ILE A 31 6.29 4.70 10.67
N PHE A 32 6.13 4.70 11.99
CA PHE A 32 5.91 3.49 12.76
C PHE A 32 4.65 2.76 12.32
N THR A 33 3.54 3.50 12.18
CA THR A 33 2.25 2.91 11.80
C THR A 33 2.25 2.40 10.35
N PHE A 34 2.81 3.16 9.41
CA PHE A 34 2.73 2.81 7.98
C PHE A 34 3.83 1.85 7.51
N ILE A 35 4.97 1.77 8.18
CA ILE A 35 6.11 0.94 7.74
C ILE A 35 6.42 -0.18 8.76
N ILE A 36 6.55 0.16 10.03
CA ILE A 36 6.99 -0.80 11.06
C ILE A 36 5.86 -1.79 11.37
N LEU A 37 4.62 -1.33 11.50
CA LEU A 37 3.48 -2.21 11.80
C LEU A 37 3.24 -3.27 10.71
N PRO A 38 3.16 -2.94 9.40
CA PRO A 38 3.03 -3.98 8.37
C PRO A 38 4.22 -4.92 8.32
N PHE A 39 5.43 -4.42 8.60
CA PHE A 39 6.64 -5.24 8.65
C PHE A 39 6.60 -6.26 9.79
N ILE A 40 6.19 -5.86 10.99
CA ILE A 40 6.05 -6.76 12.14
C ILE A 40 5.04 -7.88 11.85
N ILE A 41 3.90 -7.52 11.26
CA ILE A 41 2.85 -8.52 10.95
C ILE A 41 3.32 -9.47 9.85
N ALA A 42 3.99 -8.97 8.82
CA ALA A 42 4.57 -9.79 7.77
C ALA A 42 5.67 -10.74 8.31
N ALA A 43 6.55 -10.25 9.18
CA ALA A 43 7.60 -11.05 9.82
C ALA A 43 6.99 -12.15 10.71
N SER A 44 5.96 -11.81 11.51
CA SER A 44 5.21 -12.77 12.31
C SER A 44 4.58 -13.86 11.42
N PHE A 45 4.00 -13.47 10.29
CA PHE A 45 3.44 -14.43 9.33
C PHE A 45 4.50 -15.34 8.70
N SER A 46 5.72 -14.85 8.46
CA SER A 46 6.81 -15.68 7.95
C SER A 46 7.30 -16.74 8.95
N ILE A 47 7.18 -16.47 10.27
CA ILE A 47 7.66 -17.37 11.33
C ILE A 47 6.59 -18.37 11.73
N PHE A 48 5.33 -17.94 11.84
CA PHE A 48 4.22 -18.75 12.35
C PHE A 48 3.27 -19.28 11.26
N GLY A 49 3.31 -18.68 10.06
CA GLY A 49 2.39 -19.01 8.97
C GLY A 49 2.81 -20.25 8.18
N ARG A 50 1.82 -21.04 7.75
CA ARG A 50 2.02 -22.22 6.89
C ARG A 50 2.07 -21.89 5.39
N GLY A 51 2.10 -20.60 5.03
CA GLY A 51 1.99 -20.10 3.66
C GLY A 51 0.60 -19.53 3.34
N ILE A 52 0.38 -19.20 2.07
CA ILE A 52 -0.87 -18.62 1.57
C ILE A 52 -1.65 -19.69 0.81
N THR A 53 -2.98 -19.71 0.95
CA THR A 53 -3.86 -20.61 0.22
C THR A 53 -4.36 -20.00 -1.09
N LYS A 54 -4.78 -20.83 -2.03
CA LYS A 54 -5.41 -20.39 -3.29
C LYS A 54 -6.65 -19.51 -3.04
N ASP A 55 -7.46 -19.86 -2.03
CA ASP A 55 -8.65 -19.08 -1.68
C ASP A 55 -8.29 -17.70 -1.16
N LEU A 56 -7.23 -17.57 -0.36
CA LEU A 56 -6.74 -16.29 0.13
C LEU A 56 -6.20 -15.42 -1.02
N ILE A 57 -5.46 -15.99 -1.98
CA ILE A 57 -5.04 -15.26 -3.19
C ILE A 57 -6.25 -14.76 -3.98
N SER A 58 -7.24 -15.62 -4.21
CA SER A 58 -8.47 -15.26 -4.92
C SER A 58 -9.19 -14.10 -4.21
N LEU A 59 -9.32 -14.17 -2.88
CA LEU A 59 -9.89 -13.11 -2.06
C LEU A 59 -9.09 -11.81 -2.18
N LEU A 60 -7.76 -11.86 -2.06
CA LEU A 60 -6.90 -10.67 -2.13
C LEU A 60 -6.95 -10.01 -3.52
N VAL A 61 -6.96 -10.78 -4.60
CA VAL A 61 -7.10 -10.24 -5.96
C VAL A 61 -8.44 -9.57 -6.14
N ASN A 62 -9.54 -10.20 -5.71
CA ASN A 62 -10.89 -9.62 -5.79
C ASN A 62 -11.01 -8.34 -4.95
N PHE A 63 -10.51 -8.37 -3.71
CA PHE A 63 -10.48 -7.21 -2.82
C PHE A 63 -9.68 -6.07 -3.45
N SER A 64 -8.46 -6.33 -3.93
CA SER A 64 -7.60 -5.32 -4.53
C SER A 64 -8.18 -4.72 -5.80
N ALA A 65 -8.80 -5.54 -6.65
CA ALA A 65 -9.44 -5.08 -7.89
C ALA A 65 -10.62 -4.14 -7.61
N ILE A 66 -11.53 -4.53 -6.70
CA ILE A 66 -12.66 -3.70 -6.29
C ILE A 66 -12.16 -2.40 -5.66
N LEU A 67 -11.19 -2.49 -4.75
CA LEU A 67 -10.64 -1.32 -4.09
C LEU A 67 -10.00 -0.36 -5.09
N THR A 68 -9.20 -0.86 -6.03
CA THR A 68 -8.53 -0.04 -7.04
C THR A 68 -9.55 0.69 -7.91
N ALA A 69 -10.65 0.02 -8.29
CA ALA A 69 -11.74 0.65 -9.02
C ALA A 69 -12.41 1.77 -8.21
N LEU A 70 -12.71 1.53 -6.93
CA LEU A 70 -13.28 2.55 -6.04
C LEU A 70 -12.33 3.74 -5.85
N LEU A 71 -11.03 3.49 -5.67
CA LEU A 71 -10.03 4.55 -5.54
C LEU A 71 -9.90 5.38 -6.82
N LEU A 72 -9.99 4.77 -8.01
CA LEU A 72 -10.04 5.51 -9.27
C LEU A 72 -11.29 6.41 -9.35
N SER A 73 -12.46 5.92 -8.92
CA SER A 73 -13.67 6.75 -8.84
C SER A 73 -13.50 7.92 -7.87
N VAL A 74 -12.93 7.67 -6.69
CA VAL A 74 -12.66 8.72 -5.69
C VAL A 74 -11.63 9.72 -6.22
N LEU A 75 -10.60 9.28 -6.96
CA LEU A 75 -9.60 10.16 -7.57
C LEU A 75 -10.24 11.18 -8.52
N VAL A 76 -11.19 10.72 -9.35
CA VAL A 76 -11.94 11.59 -10.26
C VAL A 76 -12.78 12.60 -9.49
N LEU A 77 -13.41 12.19 -8.38
CA LEU A 77 -14.15 13.10 -7.50
C LEU A 77 -13.23 14.15 -6.88
N VAL A 78 -12.06 13.76 -6.37
CA VAL A 78 -11.08 14.69 -5.79
C VAL A 78 -10.62 15.70 -6.84
N TYR A 79 -10.39 15.27 -8.09
CA TYR A 79 -10.04 16.17 -9.19
C TYR A 79 -11.16 17.16 -9.52
N ASP A 80 -12.42 16.71 -9.54
CA ASP A 80 -13.57 17.59 -9.73
C ASP A 80 -13.67 18.64 -8.59
N GLN A 81 -13.47 18.22 -7.34
CA GLN A 81 -13.45 19.13 -6.19
C GLN A 81 -12.29 20.14 -6.28
N GLU A 82 -11.11 19.72 -6.72
CA GLU A 82 -9.97 20.62 -6.92
C GLU A 82 -10.30 21.71 -7.93
N SER A 83 -10.93 21.33 -9.04
CA SER A 83 -11.36 22.27 -10.08
C SER A 83 -12.36 23.30 -9.55
N LYS A 84 -13.31 22.88 -8.70
CA LYS A 84 -14.32 23.75 -8.08
C LYS A 84 -13.73 24.72 -7.07
N ILE A 85 -12.83 24.24 -6.21
CA ILE A 85 -12.14 25.08 -5.23
C ILE A 85 -11.25 26.11 -5.94
N ARG A 86 -10.61 25.73 -7.05
CA ARG A 86 -9.80 26.65 -7.88
C ARG A 86 -10.60 27.82 -8.45
N GLN A 87 -11.89 27.63 -8.74
CA GLN A 87 -12.77 28.71 -9.21
C GLN A 87 -13.16 29.69 -8.09
N ARG A 88 -13.06 29.29 -6.82
CA ARG A 88 -13.42 30.10 -5.64
C ARG A 88 -12.20 30.69 -4.92
N LYS A 89 -11.04 30.71 -5.58
CA LYS A 89 -9.75 31.12 -5.00
C LYS A 89 -9.81 32.47 -4.27
N ASP A 90 -10.49 33.45 -4.86
CA ASP A 90 -10.53 34.82 -4.33
C ASP A 90 -11.62 35.03 -3.26
N ILE A 91 -12.42 34.01 -2.96
CA ILE A 91 -13.59 34.09 -2.08
C ILE A 91 -13.41 33.25 -0.80
N ASP A 92 -12.70 32.12 -0.89
CA ASP A 92 -12.58 31.16 0.21
C ASP A 92 -11.36 31.45 1.11
N THR A 93 -11.61 31.83 2.36
CA THR A 93 -10.57 32.11 3.37
C THR A 93 -9.68 30.88 3.65
N PHE A 94 -10.19 29.66 3.45
CA PHE A 94 -9.48 28.40 3.70
C PHE A 94 -8.96 27.75 2.42
N TYR A 95 -8.92 28.49 1.29
CA TYR A 95 -8.49 27.99 -0.01
C TYR A 95 -7.17 27.21 0.03
N GLU A 96 -6.12 27.75 0.65
CA GLU A 96 -4.79 27.13 0.68
C GLU A 96 -4.79 25.81 1.49
N SER A 97 -5.51 25.77 2.62
CA SER A 97 -5.65 24.55 3.44
C SER A 97 -6.40 23.46 2.67
N LYS A 98 -7.52 23.80 2.02
CA LYS A 98 -8.30 22.84 1.21
C LYS A 98 -7.47 22.33 0.04
N LYS A 99 -6.81 23.22 -0.70
CA LYS A 99 -5.95 22.87 -1.83
C LYS A 99 -4.81 21.93 -1.41
N SER A 100 -4.16 22.20 -0.28
CA SER A 100 -3.12 21.31 0.26
C SER A 100 -3.68 19.92 0.57
N LEU A 101 -4.82 19.83 1.27
CA LEU A 101 -5.47 18.56 1.59
C LEU A 101 -5.91 17.77 0.34
N LEU A 102 -6.48 18.43 -0.66
CA LEU A 102 -6.82 17.78 -1.94
C LEU A 102 -5.58 17.27 -2.67
N THR A 103 -4.50 18.05 -2.69
CA THR A 103 -3.23 17.65 -3.30
C THR A 103 -2.65 16.42 -2.58
N GLU A 104 -2.70 16.41 -1.24
CA GLU A 104 -2.23 15.29 -0.43
C GLU A 104 -3.12 14.04 -0.61
N LEU A 105 -4.44 14.21 -0.66
CA LEU A 105 -5.39 13.15 -0.98
C LEU A 105 -5.11 12.56 -2.37
N TYR A 106 -4.88 13.40 -3.38
CA TYR A 106 -4.53 12.97 -4.73
C TYR A 106 -3.31 12.05 -4.72
N TYR A 107 -2.19 12.47 -4.10
CA TYR A 107 -0.98 11.64 -4.03
C TYR A 107 -1.20 10.34 -3.26
N ASN A 108 -1.97 10.36 -2.17
CA ASN A 108 -2.26 9.18 -1.36
C ASN A 108 -3.15 8.16 -2.09
N ILE A 109 -4.14 8.63 -2.84
CA ILE A 109 -5.01 7.79 -3.67
C ILE A 109 -4.21 7.18 -4.82
N CYS A 110 -3.43 7.98 -5.55
CA CYS A 110 -2.56 7.50 -6.63
C CYS A 110 -1.57 6.44 -6.14
N TYR A 111 -0.96 6.64 -4.97
CA TYR A 111 -0.07 5.66 -4.36
C TYR A 111 -0.82 4.37 -3.97
N SER A 112 -2.01 4.49 -3.39
CA SER A 112 -2.82 3.32 -3.00
C SER A 112 -3.27 2.49 -4.19
N ILE A 113 -3.59 3.13 -5.33
CA ILE A 113 -3.86 2.46 -6.61
C ILE A 113 -2.64 1.66 -7.06
N LEU A 114 -1.44 2.24 -7.00
CA LEU A 114 -0.20 1.53 -7.36
C LEU A 114 0.07 0.35 -6.43
N CYS A 115 -0.16 0.49 -5.12
CA CYS A 115 -0.06 -0.63 -4.18
C CYS A 115 -1.08 -1.73 -4.48
N GLY A 116 -2.32 -1.38 -4.86
CA GLY A 116 -3.35 -2.34 -5.25
C GLY A 116 -2.96 -3.13 -6.50
N VAL A 117 -2.47 -2.45 -7.52
CA VAL A 117 -1.94 -3.09 -8.74
C VAL A 117 -0.73 -3.97 -8.41
N LEU A 118 0.19 -3.49 -7.57
CA LEU A 118 1.34 -4.29 -7.10
C LEU A 118 0.89 -5.56 -6.37
N LEU A 119 -0.12 -5.47 -5.51
CA LEU A 119 -0.68 -6.63 -4.80
C LEU A 119 -1.22 -7.67 -5.78
N VAL A 120 -1.95 -7.26 -6.81
CA VAL A 120 -2.46 -8.17 -7.86
C VAL A 120 -1.31 -8.83 -8.62
N VAL A 121 -0.26 -8.09 -8.96
CA VAL A 121 0.94 -8.64 -9.62
C VAL A 121 1.64 -9.67 -8.73
N LEU A 122 1.80 -9.39 -7.43
CA LEU A 122 2.39 -10.33 -6.49
C LEU A 122 1.56 -11.61 -6.34
N CYS A 123 0.23 -11.46 -6.24
CA CYS A 123 -0.70 -12.59 -6.22
C CYS A 123 -0.62 -13.42 -7.50
N PHE A 124 -0.51 -12.77 -8.66
CA PHE A 124 -0.32 -13.45 -9.94
C PHE A 124 1.00 -14.24 -9.98
N ILE A 125 2.10 -13.66 -9.51
CA ILE A 125 3.41 -14.35 -9.41
C ILE A 125 3.31 -15.59 -8.53
N VAL A 126 2.64 -15.49 -7.36
CA VAL A 126 2.42 -16.65 -6.48
C VAL A 126 1.55 -17.71 -7.15
N SER A 127 0.57 -17.30 -7.95
CA SER A 127 -0.31 -18.24 -8.68
C SER A 127 0.41 -19.05 -9.77
N LEU A 128 1.66 -18.72 -10.13
CA LEU A 128 2.47 -19.52 -11.05
C LEU A 128 3.08 -20.77 -10.40
N TYR A 129 3.05 -20.86 -9.07
CA TYR A 129 3.61 -22.01 -8.32
C TYR A 129 2.57 -23.13 -8.17
N SER A 130 3.07 -24.35 -7.96
CA SER A 130 2.23 -25.53 -7.73
C SER A 130 1.49 -25.46 -6.40
N VAL A 131 0.29 -26.05 -6.40
CA VAL A 131 -0.63 -26.04 -5.24
C VAL A 131 -0.74 -27.46 -4.70
N ASP A 132 -0.61 -27.60 -3.38
CA ASP A 132 -0.79 -28.86 -2.68
C ASP A 132 -2.28 -29.28 -2.66
N PRO A 133 -2.60 -30.57 -2.43
CA PRO A 133 -3.99 -31.02 -2.27
C PRO A 133 -4.77 -30.28 -1.18
N SER A 134 -4.06 -29.73 -0.19
CA SER A 134 -4.60 -28.91 0.90
C SER A 134 -4.83 -27.44 0.52
N GLY A 135 -4.52 -27.04 -0.72
CA GLY A 135 -4.75 -25.70 -1.26
C GLY A 135 -3.64 -24.67 -0.96
N TYR A 136 -2.52 -25.08 -0.37
CA TYR A 136 -1.36 -24.23 -0.09
C TYR A 136 -0.41 -24.21 -1.28
N PHE A 137 0.16 -23.04 -1.58
CA PHE A 137 1.24 -22.96 -2.56
C PHE A 137 2.55 -23.45 -1.96
N TYR A 138 3.25 -24.32 -2.69
CA TYR A 138 4.60 -24.76 -2.34
C TYR A 138 5.57 -24.43 -3.46
N GLY A 139 6.83 -24.22 -3.08
CA GLY A 139 7.93 -23.94 -3.99
C GLY A 139 9.09 -24.89 -3.70
N GLU A 140 9.96 -25.07 -4.68
CA GLU A 140 11.21 -25.81 -4.55
C GLU A 140 11.99 -25.27 -3.33
N THR A 141 12.28 -26.16 -2.37
CA THR A 141 13.05 -25.78 -1.19
C THR A 141 14.52 -25.94 -1.52
N HIS A 142 15.22 -24.81 -1.74
CA HIS A 142 16.66 -24.85 -1.96
C HIS A 142 17.38 -24.93 -0.61
N GLU A 143 17.97 -26.09 -0.32
CA GLU A 143 18.77 -26.30 0.88
C GLU A 143 20.20 -25.82 0.64
N TYR A 144 20.60 -24.72 1.30
CA TYR A 144 21.99 -24.26 1.31
C TYR A 144 22.68 -24.79 2.57
N PHE A 145 23.60 -25.74 2.39
CA PHE A 145 24.45 -26.26 3.46
C PHE A 145 25.66 -25.33 3.69
N PHE A 146 25.69 -24.64 4.84
CA PHE A 146 26.87 -23.90 5.28
C PHE A 146 27.76 -24.77 6.16
N ASN A 147 28.82 -25.33 5.58
CA ASN A 147 29.78 -26.23 6.22
C ASN A 147 30.52 -25.62 7.44
N LYS A 148 30.50 -24.29 7.60
CA LYS A 148 31.21 -23.59 8.69
C LYS A 148 30.42 -23.48 10.00
N ALA A 149 29.12 -23.74 10.00
CA ALA A 149 28.25 -23.51 11.15
C ALA A 149 27.28 -24.67 11.48
N ASN A 150 27.26 -25.78 10.73
CA ASN A 150 26.25 -26.84 10.87
C ASN A 150 24.80 -26.31 10.84
N ILE A 151 24.54 -25.24 10.06
CA ILE A 151 23.20 -24.68 9.88
C ILE A 151 22.73 -25.03 8.47
N THR A 152 21.62 -25.75 8.36
CA THR A 152 20.92 -26.01 7.10
C THR A 152 19.88 -24.92 6.88
N LEU A 153 20.16 -23.98 5.99
CA LEU A 153 19.17 -22.97 5.60
C LEU A 153 18.29 -23.54 4.49
N LYS A 154 17.06 -23.91 4.83
CA LYS A 154 16.01 -24.25 3.88
C LYS A 154 15.35 -22.96 3.40
N LEU A 155 15.79 -22.43 2.26
CA LEU A 155 15.22 -21.21 1.67
C LEU A 155 14.13 -21.59 0.69
N ASN A 156 12.88 -21.41 1.11
CA ASN A 156 11.74 -21.41 0.22
C ASN A 156 11.39 -19.95 -0.10
N VAL A 157 11.78 -19.48 -1.29
CA VAL A 157 11.55 -18.10 -1.77
C VAL A 157 10.07 -17.72 -1.67
N LEU A 158 9.18 -18.68 -1.89
CA LEU A 158 7.74 -18.48 -1.80
C LEU A 158 7.31 -18.15 -0.36
N SER A 159 7.71 -18.97 0.61
CA SER A 159 7.26 -18.80 2.00
C SER A 159 7.97 -17.65 2.73
N HIS A 160 9.26 -17.44 2.48
CA HIS A 160 10.06 -16.45 3.20
C HIS A 160 10.05 -15.05 2.57
N ILE A 161 9.70 -14.92 1.28
CA ILE A 161 9.74 -13.61 0.59
C ILE A 161 8.37 -13.25 0.03
N LEU A 162 7.81 -14.06 -0.87
CA LEU A 162 6.58 -13.70 -1.57
C LEU A 162 5.36 -13.63 -0.64
N CYS A 163 5.14 -14.64 0.21
CA CYS A 163 4.04 -14.65 1.17
C CYS A 163 4.05 -13.44 2.13
N PRO A 164 5.14 -13.16 2.88
CA PRO A 164 5.17 -12.01 3.77
C PRO A 164 5.09 -10.68 3.02
N LEU A 165 5.61 -10.58 1.79
CA LEU A 165 5.48 -9.39 0.96
C LEU A 165 4.01 -9.10 0.59
N ILE A 166 3.24 -10.12 0.22
CA ILE A 166 1.80 -9.98 -0.06
C ILE A 166 1.05 -9.46 1.18
N ILE A 167 1.33 -10.05 2.34
CA ILE A 167 0.72 -9.62 3.62
C ILE A 167 1.13 -8.18 3.97
N TYR A 168 2.41 -7.85 3.82
CA TYR A 168 2.91 -6.49 4.02
C TYR A 168 2.15 -5.48 3.15
N VAL A 169 2.07 -5.72 1.84
CA VAL A 169 1.41 -4.80 0.90
C VAL A 169 -0.08 -4.70 1.22
N CYS A 170 -0.75 -5.81 1.57
CA CYS A 170 -2.16 -5.82 1.95
C CYS A 170 -2.42 -4.93 3.18
N ILE A 171 -1.67 -5.11 4.26
CA ILE A 171 -1.84 -4.35 5.49
C ILE A 171 -1.50 -2.87 5.25
N HIS A 172 -0.40 -2.61 4.55
CA HIS A 172 0.00 -1.25 4.21
C HIS A 172 -1.08 -0.53 3.41
N LEU A 173 -1.71 -1.22 2.46
CA LEU A 173 -2.82 -0.70 1.67
C LEU A 173 -4.08 -0.44 2.51
N ILE A 174 -4.43 -1.32 3.46
CA ILE A 174 -5.54 -1.08 4.40
C ILE A 174 -5.30 0.19 5.22
N LEU A 175 -4.09 0.38 5.75
CA LEU A 175 -3.75 1.58 6.51
C LEU A 175 -3.86 2.85 5.65
N ASN A 176 -3.43 2.80 4.39
CA ASN A 176 -3.54 3.94 3.48
C ASN A 176 -5.00 4.33 3.22
N ILE A 177 -5.91 3.36 3.12
CA ILE A 177 -7.35 3.66 3.02
C ILE A 177 -7.83 4.43 4.25
N ILE A 178 -7.48 3.97 5.46
CA ILE A 178 -7.87 4.65 6.70
C ILE A 178 -7.34 6.09 6.70
N MET A 179 -6.11 6.30 6.23
CA MET A 179 -5.55 7.65 6.08
C MET A 179 -6.36 8.52 5.10
N ILE A 180 -6.72 7.98 3.94
CA ILE A 180 -7.52 8.69 2.92
C ILE A 180 -8.88 9.08 3.51
N VAL A 181 -9.56 8.16 4.21
CA VAL A 181 -10.85 8.43 4.85
C VAL A 181 -10.73 9.55 5.89
N LYS A 182 -9.70 9.50 6.76
CA LYS A 182 -9.46 10.56 7.76
C LYS A 182 -9.24 11.93 7.10
N ARG A 183 -8.46 11.98 6.01
CA ARG A 183 -8.18 13.22 5.28
C ARG A 183 -9.41 13.75 4.53
N MET A 184 -10.23 12.89 3.97
CA MET A 184 -11.52 13.28 3.39
C MET A 184 -12.46 13.87 4.44
N HIS A 185 -12.53 13.26 5.63
CA HIS A 185 -13.32 13.82 6.74
C HIS A 185 -12.79 15.20 7.16
N ALA A 186 -11.47 15.36 7.29
CA ALA A 186 -10.85 16.64 7.63
C ALA A 186 -11.20 17.74 6.61
N LEU A 187 -11.24 17.41 5.32
CA LEU A 187 -11.65 18.33 4.27
C LEU A 187 -13.10 18.81 4.46
N LEU A 188 -14.04 17.91 4.74
CA LEU A 188 -15.45 18.25 4.96
C LEU A 188 -15.66 19.09 6.24
N THR A 189 -14.88 18.85 7.29
CA THR A 189 -14.96 19.65 8.51
C THR A 189 -14.41 21.07 8.37
N LEU A 190 -13.59 21.35 7.35
CA LEU A 190 -13.16 22.71 7.04
C LEU A 190 -14.24 23.54 6.32
N ASP A 191 -15.30 22.89 5.84
CA ASP A 191 -16.48 23.56 5.27
C ASP A 191 -17.54 23.91 6.35
N SER A 192 -17.36 23.44 7.59
CA SER A 192 -18.26 23.68 8.74
C SER A 192 -17.77 24.84 9.61
#